data_AF-A0A2W4UT66-F1
#
_entry.id   AF-A0A2W4UT66-F1
#
_cell.length_a   1.000
_cell.length_b   1.000
_cell.length_c   1.000
_cell.angle_alpha   90.00
_cell.angle_beta   90.00
_cell.angle_gamma   90.00
#
_symmetry.space_group_name_H-M   'P 1'
#
loop_
_entity.id
_entity.type
_entity.pdbx_description
1 polymer ?
#
loop_
_entity_poly.entity_id
_entity_poly.type
_entity_poly.pdbx_seq_one_letter_code
_entity_poly.pdbx_strand_id
1 'polypeptide(L)' 'VLTLPRGRIDVLDPEAAQAIYHAEPDTTPARFLGFCVTVPDLDALAERLEAAEVSFGRGEERIVVPAEAGFGCVIAFEQA' A
#
# COMPACT_ATOMS: atom_id res chain seq x y z
N VAL A 1 -24.45 11.61 -5.54
CA VAL A 1 -23.57 10.43 -5.32
C VAL A 1 -22.15 10.98 -5.23
N LEU A 2 -21.51 10.92 -4.07
CA LEU A 2 -20.12 11.34 -3.92
C LEU A 2 -19.26 10.32 -4.66
N THR A 3 -18.76 10.67 -5.83
CA THR A 3 -17.80 9.86 -6.58
C THR A 3 -16.54 9.80 -5.73
N LEU A 4 -16.29 8.66 -5.07
CA LEU A 4 -15.01 8.44 -4.41
C LEU A 4 -13.92 8.51 -5.51
N PRO A 5 -12.88 9.34 -5.35
CA PRO A 5 -11.80 9.37 -6.32
C PRO A 5 -11.25 7.94 -6.43
N ARG A 6 -11.07 7.46 -7.66
CA ARG A 6 -10.32 6.23 -7.92
C ARG A 6 -9.02 6.28 -7.08
N GLY A 7 -8.75 5.24 -6.29
CA GLY A 7 -7.44 5.04 -5.66
C GLY A 7 -7.33 5.31 -4.14
N ARG A 8 -8.43 5.31 -3.37
CA ARG A 8 -8.30 5.31 -1.90
C ARG A 8 -8.32 3.88 -1.35
N ILE A 9 -7.21 3.48 -0.73
CA ILE A 9 -7.10 2.26 0.07
C ILE A 9 -6.94 2.72 1.53
N ASP A 10 -7.91 2.36 2.37
CA ASP A 10 -7.84 2.62 3.81
C ASP A 10 -7.20 1.38 4.48
N VAL A 11 -5.99 1.57 5.03
CA VAL A 11 -5.27 0.54 5.80
C VAL A 11 -5.46 0.86 7.27
N LEU A 12 -6.23 0.03 7.97
CA LEU A 12 -6.64 0.26 9.35
C LEU A 12 -6.27 -0.94 10.22
N ASP A 13 -5.99 -0.68 11.49
CA ASP A 13 -6.04 -1.72 12.51
C ASP A 13 -7.49 -2.16 12.79
N PRO A 14 -7.72 -3.29 13.49
CA PRO A 14 -9.07 -3.77 13.77
C PRO A 14 -9.94 -2.79 14.56
N GLU A 15 -9.36 -2.01 15.49
CA GLU A 15 -10.10 -1.05 16.32
C GLU A 15 -10.61 0.12 15.46
N ALA A 16 -9.73 0.67 14.63
CA ALA A 16 -10.07 1.72 13.66
C ALA A 16 -11.07 1.21 12.60
N ALA A 17 -10.92 -0.02 12.11
CA ALA A 17 -11.86 -0.63 11.17
C ALA A 17 -13.26 -0.82 11.76
N GLN A 18 -13.34 -1.28 13.02
CA GLN A 18 -14.61 -1.38 13.75
C GLN A 18 -15.24 0.00 13.95
N ALA A 19 -14.45 1.00 14.33
CA ALA A 19 -14.95 2.35 14.60
C ALA A 19 -15.46 3.06 13.33
N ILE A 20 -14.75 2.90 12.20
CA ILE A 20 -15.02 3.61 10.95
C ILE A 20 -16.03 2.88 10.07
N TYR A 21 -15.93 1.55 9.98
CA TYR A 21 -16.74 0.74 9.06
C TYR A 21 -17.73 -0.19 9.75
N HIS A 22 -17.74 -0.25 11.09
CA HIS A 22 -18.58 -1.18 11.86
C HIS A 22 -18.36 -2.65 11.45
N ALA A 23 -17.17 -2.98 10.96
CA ALA A 23 -16.80 -4.31 10.56
C ALA A 23 -16.29 -5.10 11.76
N GLU A 24 -17.01 -6.15 12.16
CA GLU A 24 -16.54 -7.06 13.20
C GLU A 24 -15.34 -7.86 12.68
N PRO A 25 -14.21 -7.91 13.43
CA PRO A 25 -13.04 -8.64 13.00
C PRO A 25 -13.32 -10.15 12.95
N ASP A 26 -13.22 -10.74 11.76
CA ASP A 26 -13.26 -12.20 11.58
C ASP A 26 -12.02 -12.83 12.25
N THR A 27 -12.25 -13.91 13.00
CA THR A 27 -11.21 -14.68 13.71
C THR A 27 -10.28 -15.47 12.79
N THR A 28 -10.63 -15.61 11.51
CA THR A 28 -9.78 -16.26 10.49
C THR A 28 -8.99 -15.19 9.74
N PRO A 29 -7.64 -15.16 9.78
CA PRO A 29 -6.92 -13.98 9.29
C PRO A 29 -6.82 -14.02 7.77
N ALA A 30 -7.81 -13.44 7.09
CA ALA A 30 -7.60 -12.92 5.74
C ALA A 30 -6.64 -11.73 5.88
N ARG A 31 -5.35 -11.94 5.58
CA ARG A 31 -4.33 -10.90 5.64
C ARG A 31 -4.26 -10.19 4.30
N PHE A 32 -4.37 -8.86 4.31
CA PHE A 32 -4.09 -8.05 3.14
C PHE A 32 -2.58 -8.05 2.89
N LEU A 33 -2.12 -8.95 2.02
CA LEU A 33 -0.68 -9.21 1.84
C LEU A 33 0.02 -8.14 1.01
N GLY A 34 -0.68 -7.48 0.10
CA GLY A 34 -0.09 -6.46 -0.75
C GLY A 34 -0.99 -5.94 -1.85
N PHE A 35 -0.56 -4.86 -2.49
CA PHE A 35 -1.22 -4.24 -3.63
C PHE A 35 -0.22 -3.62 -4.61
N CYS A 36 -0.66 -3.40 -5.85
CA CYS A 36 0.11 -2.69 -6.87
C CYS A 36 -0.48 -1.29 -7.09
N VAL A 37 0.38 -0.30 -7.26
CA VAL A 37 0.02 1.08 -7.58
C VAL A 37 0.70 1.49 -8.88
N THR A 38 -0.10 1.89 -9.86
CA THR A 38 0.41 2.50 -11.07
C THR A 38 0.83 3.94 -10.78
N VAL A 39 2.07 4.29 -11.13
CA VAL A 39 2.65 5.63 -10.95
C VAL A 39 3.12 6.19 -12.30
N PRO A 40 3.15 7.53 -12.47
CA PRO A 40 3.59 8.12 -13.73
C PRO A 40 5.09 7.94 -14.01
N ASP A 41 5.90 7.79 -12.96
CA ASP A 41 7.37 7.74 -13.04
C ASP A 41 7.94 6.93 -11.86
N LEU A 42 8.65 5.85 -12.15
CA LEU A 42 9.30 5.01 -11.15
C LEU A 42 10.60 5.63 -10.61
N ASP A 43 11.31 6.46 -11.38
CA ASP A 43 12.53 7.12 -10.93
C ASP A 43 12.22 8.18 -9.88
N ALA A 44 11.23 9.04 -10.16
CA ALA A 44 10.77 10.03 -9.19
C ALA A 44 10.21 9.36 -7.90
N LEU A 45 9.63 8.16 -8.02
CA LEU A 45 9.20 7.39 -6.86
C LEU A 45 10.40 6.86 -6.06
N ALA A 46 11.41 6.29 -6.73
CA ALA A 46 12.61 5.78 -6.07
C ALA A 46 13.31 6.88 -5.27
N GLU A 47 13.52 8.06 -5.86
CA GLU A 47 14.11 9.22 -5.17
C GLU A 47 13.35 9.60 -3.89
N ARG A 48 12.01 9.54 -3.93
CA ARG A 48 11.17 9.81 -2.77
C ARG A 48 11.27 8.74 -1.69
N LEU A 49 11.38 7.47 -2.07
CA LEU A 49 11.56 6.36 -1.12
C LEU A 49 12.94 6.44 -0.46
N GLU A 50 13.99 6.76 -1.22
CA GLU A 50 15.35 6.98 -0.71
C GLU A 50 15.38 8.16 0.27
N ALA A 51 14.80 9.30 -0.10
CA ALA A 51 14.73 10.49 0.76
C ALA A 51 13.94 10.26 2.05
N ALA A 52 13.00 9.31 2.05
CA ALA A 52 12.21 8.91 3.20
C ALA A 52 12.83 7.73 3.98
N GLU A 53 14.02 7.26 3.59
CA GLU A 53 14.72 6.11 4.19
C GLU A 53 13.88 4.82 4.20
N VAL A 54 13.01 4.66 3.20
CA VAL A 54 12.18 3.46 3.04
C VAL A 54 12.93 2.43 2.22
N SER A 55 13.15 1.23 2.77
CA SER A 55 13.75 0.12 2.03
C SER A 55 12.84 -0.33 0.87
N PHE A 56 13.40 -0.49 -0.33
CA PHE A 56 12.70 -1.06 -1.47
C PHE A 56 13.64 -1.88 -2.36
N GLY A 57 13.08 -2.84 -3.10
CA GLY A 57 13.75 -3.54 -4.19
C GLY A 57 13.34 -2.94 -5.53
N ARG A 58 14.31 -2.68 -6.41
CA ARG A 58 14.06 -2.19 -7.77
C ARG A 58 14.33 -3.29 -8.79
N GLY A 59 13.33 -3.59 -9.62
CA GLY A 59 13.45 -4.40 -10.83
C GLY A 59 13.38 -3.53 -12.09
N GLU A 60 13.38 -4.16 -13.26
CA GLU A 60 13.35 -3.44 -14.55
C GLU A 60 12.05 -2.64 -14.77
N GLU A 61 10.90 -3.22 -14.40
CA GLU A 61 9.58 -2.64 -14.66
C GLU A 61 8.81 -2.26 -13.38
N ARG A 62 9.41 -2.46 -12.19
CA ARG A 62 8.71 -2.28 -10.93
C ARG A 62 9.61 -1.90 -9.77
N ILE A 63 9.02 -1.23 -8.79
CA ILE A 63 9.59 -1.04 -7.45
C ILE A 63 8.72 -1.79 -6.44
N VAL A 64 9.34 -2.49 -5.49
CA VAL A 64 8.64 -3.24 -4.45
C VAL A 64 9.13 -2.81 -3.08
N VAL A 65 8.22 -2.30 -2.27
CA VAL A 65 8.41 -2.06 -0.84
C VAL A 65 8.00 -3.34 -0.09
N PRO A 66 8.93 -4.01 0.61
CA PRO A 66 8.62 -5.23 1.34
C PRO A 66 7.75 -4.92 2.56
N ALA A 67 7.07 -5.94 3.10
CA ALA A 67 6.09 -5.77 4.18
C ALA A 67 6.68 -5.12 5.43
N GLU A 68 7.96 -5.38 5.73
CA GLU A 68 8.67 -4.78 6.87
C GLU A 68 8.76 -3.25 6.76
N ALA A 69 8.86 -2.73 5.54
CA ALA A 69 8.89 -1.30 5.25
C ALA A 69 7.49 -0.73 4.91
N GLY A 70 6.55 -1.60 4.50
CA GLY A 70 5.15 -1.27 4.18
C GLY A 70 4.16 -1.58 5.31
N PHE A 71 4.60 -1.54 6.58
CA PHE A 71 3.75 -1.75 7.76
C PHE A 71 2.94 -3.06 7.77
N GLY A 72 3.58 -4.16 7.38
CA GLY A 72 2.97 -5.49 7.30
C GLY A 72 2.32 -5.80 5.94
N CYS A 73 2.47 -4.91 4.95
CA CYS A 73 1.87 -5.05 3.63
C CYS A 73 2.92 -4.80 2.52
N VAL A 74 2.98 -5.67 1.51
CA VAL A 74 3.84 -5.46 0.34
C VAL A 74 3.22 -4.42 -0.58
N ILE A 75 4.00 -3.41 -0.98
CA ILE A 75 3.53 -2.39 -1.94
C ILE A 75 4.37 -2.49 -3.19
N ALA A 76 3.75 -2.88 -4.31
CA ALA A 76 4.37 -2.85 -5.61
C ALA A 76 3.99 -1.57 -6.35
N PHE A 77 4.91 -1.06 -7.16
CA PHE A 77 4.70 0.08 -8.03
C PHE A 77 5.12 -0.28 -9.45
N GLU A 78 4.29 0.08 -10.41
CA GLU A 78 4.53 -0.08 -11.84
C GLU A 78 4.30 1.26 -12.55
N GLN A 79 4.91 1.45 -13.71
CA GLN A 79 4.71 2.68 -14.48
C GLN A 79 3.44 2.60 -15.33
N ALA A 80 2.72 3.73 -15.44
CA ALA A 80 1.51 3.88 -16.27
C ALA A 80 1.78 3.85 -17.78
#